data_AF-A0A6I3HQW6-F1
#
_entry.id   AF-A0A6I3HQW6-F1
#
_cell.length_a   1.000
_cell.length_b   1.000
_cell.length_c   1.000
_cell.angle_alpha   90.00
_cell.angle_beta   90.00
_cell.angle_gamma   90.00
#
_symmetry.space_group_name_H-M   'P 1'
#
loop_
_entity.id
_entity.type
_entity.pdbx_description
1 polymer ?
#
loop_
_entity_poly.entity_id
_entity_poly.type
_entity_poly.pdbx_seq_one_letter_code
_entity_poly.pdbx_strand_id
1 'polypeptide(L)'
;MRDVSETTWGAVPDGTWATSRRGALERLDFFVKELLPMFGEHEDAMLQSNWHLAHSLLSPYLNIGLLLPGEVVNAAQEAFRSGKVPINSAEGFIRQVIGWREFMWNCYWRWMPEYKDLNALQATRPLPPLFTRSKPTPMRCMQSALEHVHDRAYAHHIERLMVLGNFALISGVNPQQFTTWMWNSFIDAAEWVMVPNVIGMSQFADGGMLATKPYASGGAYIDRMSDHCKGCVFDRKKRVGEDACPFTVLYWDFFLRHAEVFVKNPRVARQVRAGQQLSDSDEVRETARVILARLDSGDL
;
A
#
# COMPACT_ATOMS: atom_id res chain seq x y z
N MET A 1 8.10 -27.47 -9.93
CA MET A 1 7.52 -26.23 -10.49
C MET A 1 7.21 -26.36 -11.98
N ARG A 2 6.69 -27.51 -12.45
CA ARG A 2 6.20 -27.63 -13.85
C ARG A 2 4.73 -27.21 -13.99
N ASP A 3 4.05 -26.93 -12.87
CA ASP A 3 2.61 -26.60 -12.79
C ASP A 3 2.35 -25.12 -12.47
N VAL A 4 3.35 -24.25 -12.60
CA VAL A 4 3.22 -22.80 -12.36
C VAL A 4 3.26 -22.07 -13.70
N SER A 5 2.36 -21.09 -13.87
CA SER A 5 2.23 -20.28 -15.10
C SER A 5 3.55 -19.60 -15.43
N GLU A 6 3.82 -19.37 -16.73
CA GLU A 6 4.95 -18.54 -17.19
C GLU A 6 4.86 -17.08 -16.68
N THR A 7 3.67 -16.66 -16.23
CA THR A 7 3.43 -15.35 -15.62
C THR A 7 3.59 -15.34 -14.10
N THR A 8 3.99 -16.45 -13.48
CA THR A 8 4.25 -16.52 -12.04
C THR A 8 5.56 -15.79 -11.73
N TRP A 9 5.50 -14.87 -10.76
CA TRP A 9 6.61 -14.03 -10.32
C TRP A 9 6.73 -14.10 -8.80
N GLY A 10 7.97 -14.12 -8.28
CA GLY A 10 8.27 -14.23 -6.85
C GLY A 10 9.30 -15.31 -6.54
N ALA A 11 9.90 -15.23 -5.36
CA ALA A 11 10.79 -16.25 -4.84
C ALA A 11 10.03 -17.55 -4.55
N VAL A 12 10.78 -18.65 -4.53
CA VAL A 12 10.24 -19.97 -4.17
C VAL A 12 9.86 -20.00 -2.69
N PRO A 13 8.79 -20.73 -2.29
CA PRO A 13 8.45 -20.87 -0.87
C PRO A 13 9.62 -21.46 -0.08
N ASP A 14 9.98 -20.81 1.02
CA ASP A 14 11.13 -21.16 1.89
C ASP A 14 10.71 -21.68 3.28
N GLY A 15 9.39 -21.79 3.53
CA GLY A 15 8.84 -22.19 4.81
C GLY A 15 8.47 -21.04 5.75
N THR A 16 8.57 -19.79 5.30
CA THR A 16 8.16 -18.59 6.08
C THR A 16 6.71 -18.65 6.57
N TRP A 17 5.79 -19.20 5.76
CA TRP A 17 4.36 -19.21 6.05
C TRP A 17 3.89 -20.56 6.60
N ALA A 18 3.12 -20.53 7.70
CA ALA A 18 2.55 -21.73 8.27
C ALA A 18 1.47 -22.34 7.35
N THR A 19 1.50 -23.66 7.22
CA THR A 19 0.56 -24.42 6.37
C THR A 19 -0.47 -25.23 7.18
N SER A 20 -0.51 -25.05 8.51
CA SER A 20 -1.41 -25.77 9.40
C SER A 20 -2.00 -24.83 10.46
N ARG A 21 -3.16 -25.20 11.01
CA ARG A 21 -3.81 -24.47 12.11
C ARG A 21 -2.88 -24.35 13.33
N ARG A 22 -2.12 -25.39 13.63
CA ARG A 22 -1.14 -25.37 14.73
C ARG A 22 -0.10 -24.27 14.51
N GLY A 23 0.52 -24.20 13.33
CA GLY A 23 1.50 -23.16 13.03
C GLY A 23 0.90 -21.75 13.01
N ALA A 24 -0.34 -21.60 12.56
CA ALA A 24 -1.04 -20.32 12.62
C ALA A 24 -1.30 -19.85 14.07
N LEU A 25 -1.66 -20.77 14.98
CA LEU A 25 -1.81 -20.49 16.41
C LEU A 25 -0.47 -20.13 17.08
N GLU A 26 0.62 -20.82 16.72
CA GLU A 26 1.97 -20.47 17.17
C GLU A 26 2.36 -19.05 16.74
N ARG A 27 2.02 -18.65 15.51
CA ARG A 27 2.26 -17.27 15.03
C ARG A 27 1.42 -16.24 15.79
N LEU A 28 0.16 -16.54 16.09
CA LEU A 28 -0.73 -15.69 16.89
C LEU A 28 -0.15 -15.49 18.30
N ASP A 29 0.25 -16.57 18.97
CA ASP A 29 0.85 -16.50 20.31
C ASP A 29 2.11 -15.62 20.32
N PHE A 30 3.03 -15.86 19.37
CA PHE A 30 4.22 -15.03 19.21
C PHE A 30 3.87 -13.56 18.96
N PHE A 31 2.90 -13.27 18.08
CA PHE A 31 2.47 -11.90 17.84
C PHE A 31 1.97 -11.23 19.12
N VAL A 32 1.04 -11.86 19.82
CA VAL A 32 0.41 -11.29 21.03
C VAL A 32 1.45 -11.04 22.13
N LYS A 33 2.41 -11.95 22.27
CA LYS A 33 3.44 -11.86 23.31
C LYS A 33 4.55 -10.87 22.98
N GLU A 34 5.07 -10.90 21.76
CA GLU A 34 6.34 -10.24 21.41
C GLU A 34 6.16 -8.96 20.60
N LEU A 35 5.09 -8.84 19.79
CA LEU A 35 4.95 -7.75 18.81
C LEU A 35 3.76 -6.82 19.12
N LEU A 36 2.65 -7.38 19.57
CA LEU A 36 1.45 -6.61 19.91
C LEU A 36 1.71 -5.48 20.92
N PRO A 37 2.59 -5.61 21.94
CA PRO A 37 2.89 -4.49 22.84
C PRO A 37 3.32 -3.20 22.10
N MET A 38 4.06 -3.34 21.00
CA MET A 38 4.65 -2.24 20.22
C MET A 38 3.93 -1.98 18.89
N PHE A 39 2.82 -2.67 18.61
CA PHE A 39 2.07 -2.56 17.35
C PHE A 39 1.67 -1.10 17.03
N GLY A 40 1.01 -0.42 17.96
CA GLY A 40 0.42 0.89 17.69
C GLY A 40 1.45 2.00 17.47
N GLU A 41 2.65 1.88 18.06
CA GLU A 41 3.74 2.85 17.87
C GLU A 41 4.37 2.74 16.47
N HIS A 42 4.39 1.53 15.91
CA HIS A 42 5.10 1.22 14.66
C HIS A 42 4.16 1.00 13.46
N GLU A 43 2.85 1.22 13.62
CA GLU A 43 1.81 0.84 12.64
C GLU A 43 2.06 1.43 11.23
N ASP A 44 2.58 2.66 11.16
CA ASP A 44 2.84 3.39 9.92
C ASP A 44 4.34 3.56 9.62
N ALA A 45 5.24 2.96 10.40
CA ALA A 45 6.68 3.04 10.17
C ALA A 45 7.10 2.11 9.03
N MET A 46 8.20 2.43 8.34
CA MET A 46 8.85 1.57 7.35
C MET A 46 10.35 1.59 7.61
N LEU A 47 11.01 0.43 7.64
CA LEU A 47 12.45 0.34 7.84
C LEU A 47 13.06 -0.61 6.82
N GLN A 48 14.16 -0.19 6.19
CA GLN A 48 14.90 -1.04 5.27
C GLN A 48 15.41 -2.33 5.94
N SER A 49 15.72 -2.28 7.24
CA SER A 49 16.26 -3.42 7.99
C SER A 49 15.20 -4.40 8.51
N ASN A 50 13.90 -4.04 8.47
CA ASN A 50 12.84 -4.86 9.03
C ASN A 50 11.56 -4.79 8.18
N TRP A 51 11.33 -5.86 7.41
CA TRP A 51 10.23 -6.00 6.46
C TRP A 51 8.84 -6.18 7.08
N HIS A 52 8.75 -6.48 8.39
CA HIS A 52 7.46 -6.73 9.04
C HIS A 52 7.20 -5.91 10.30
N LEU A 53 8.21 -5.26 10.86
CA LEU A 53 8.10 -4.45 12.09
C LEU A 53 7.30 -5.17 13.18
N ALA A 54 6.29 -4.52 13.75
CA ALA A 54 5.43 -5.06 14.78
C ALA A 54 4.13 -5.70 14.24
N HIS A 55 4.05 -5.97 12.92
CA HIS A 55 2.84 -6.53 12.33
C HIS A 55 2.63 -8.01 12.68
N SER A 56 1.37 -8.46 12.60
CA SER A 56 0.96 -9.79 13.07
C SER A 56 1.26 -10.92 12.09
N LEU A 57 1.27 -10.61 10.78
CA LEU A 57 1.42 -11.60 9.71
C LEU A 57 0.34 -12.70 9.77
N LEU A 58 -0.85 -12.36 10.29
CA LEU A 58 -1.96 -13.30 10.47
C LEU A 58 -2.97 -13.28 9.30
N SER A 59 -2.89 -12.29 8.41
CA SER A 59 -3.82 -12.14 7.28
C SER A 59 -3.93 -13.39 6.39
N PRO A 60 -2.85 -14.14 6.07
CA PRO A 60 -3.00 -15.35 5.25
C PRO A 60 -3.86 -16.40 5.96
N TYR A 61 -3.65 -16.57 7.27
CA TYR A 61 -4.34 -17.56 8.08
C TYR A 61 -5.80 -17.19 8.35
N LEU A 62 -6.08 -15.90 8.54
CA LEU A 62 -7.43 -15.36 8.68
C LEU A 62 -8.25 -15.52 7.40
N ASN A 63 -7.63 -15.35 6.24
CA ASN A 63 -8.37 -15.33 4.97
C ASN A 63 -8.68 -16.73 4.41
N ILE A 64 -7.93 -17.75 4.84
CA ILE A 64 -8.20 -19.16 4.50
C ILE A 64 -8.84 -19.97 5.64
N GLY A 65 -9.14 -19.34 6.78
CA GLY A 65 -9.84 -19.97 7.90
C GLY A 65 -8.97 -20.84 8.82
N LEU A 66 -7.63 -20.76 8.72
CA LEU A 66 -6.75 -21.39 9.72
C LEU A 66 -6.84 -20.69 11.09
N LEU A 67 -7.16 -19.40 11.10
CA LEU A 67 -7.55 -18.62 12.29
C LEU A 67 -8.91 -17.98 12.07
N LEU A 68 -9.71 -17.90 13.13
CA LEU A 68 -10.97 -17.16 13.14
C LEU A 68 -10.75 -15.72 13.67
N PRO A 69 -11.47 -14.71 13.15
CA PRO A 69 -11.35 -13.34 13.65
C PRO A 69 -11.61 -13.22 15.16
N GLY A 70 -12.60 -13.96 15.67
CA GLY A 70 -12.96 -13.93 17.09
C GLY A 70 -11.84 -14.40 18.03
N GLU A 71 -11.11 -15.47 17.69
CA GLU A 71 -9.99 -15.94 18.53
C GLU A 71 -8.82 -14.95 18.54
N VAL A 72 -8.55 -14.30 17.40
CA VAL A 72 -7.50 -13.28 17.28
C VAL A 72 -7.83 -12.02 18.09
N VAL A 73 -9.08 -11.55 18.03
CA VAL A 73 -9.56 -10.39 18.80
C VAL A 73 -9.56 -10.67 20.29
N ASN A 74 -10.04 -11.85 20.70
CA ASN A 74 -10.06 -12.26 22.10
C ASN A 74 -8.64 -12.32 22.69
N ALA A 75 -7.68 -12.86 21.93
CA ALA A 75 -6.29 -12.93 22.37
C ALA A 75 -5.67 -11.54 22.60
N ALA A 76 -5.92 -10.58 21.69
CA ALA A 76 -5.46 -9.20 21.87
C ALA A 76 -6.16 -8.49 23.04
N GLN A 77 -7.47 -8.69 23.19
CA GLN A 77 -8.25 -8.13 24.29
C GLN A 77 -7.77 -8.64 25.65
N GLU A 78 -7.47 -9.94 25.77
CA GLU A 78 -6.99 -10.54 27.00
C GLU A 78 -5.58 -10.07 27.36
N ALA A 79 -4.69 -9.91 26.37
CA ALA A 79 -3.36 -9.34 26.59
C ALA A 79 -3.42 -7.90 27.12
N PHE A 80 -4.38 -7.09 26.65
CA PHE A 80 -4.65 -5.77 27.21
C PHE A 80 -5.21 -5.84 28.63
N ARG A 81 -6.24 -6.66 28.87
CA ARG A 81 -6.88 -6.80 30.19
C ARG A 81 -5.93 -7.28 31.28
N SER A 82 -4.97 -8.13 30.91
CA SER A 82 -3.91 -8.61 31.80
C SER A 82 -2.74 -7.62 31.96
N GLY A 83 -2.82 -6.43 31.35
CA GLY A 83 -1.83 -5.37 31.50
C GLY A 83 -0.53 -5.55 30.70
N LYS A 84 -0.48 -6.52 29.77
CA LYS A 84 0.72 -6.83 28.97
C LYS A 84 0.87 -5.98 27.73
N VAL A 85 -0.22 -5.41 27.24
CA VAL A 85 -0.28 -4.62 26.00
C VAL A 85 -0.93 -3.27 26.31
N PRO A 86 -0.42 -2.13 25.82
CA PRO A 86 -1.06 -0.84 26.01
C PRO A 86 -2.31 -0.70 25.13
N ILE A 87 -3.26 0.14 25.56
CA ILE A 87 -4.57 0.25 24.92
C ILE A 87 -4.48 0.64 23.43
N ASN A 88 -3.56 1.54 23.05
CA ASN A 88 -3.41 2.00 21.68
C ASN A 88 -3.00 0.87 20.74
N SER A 89 -2.14 -0.05 21.19
CA SER A 89 -1.74 -1.21 20.40
C SER A 89 -2.85 -2.25 20.30
N ALA A 90 -3.54 -2.54 21.41
CA ALA A 90 -4.64 -3.51 21.42
C ALA A 90 -5.85 -3.02 20.60
N GLU A 91 -6.31 -1.78 20.84
CA GLU A 91 -7.40 -1.17 20.07
C GLU A 91 -7.02 -1.04 18.60
N GLY A 92 -5.81 -0.56 18.31
CA GLY A 92 -5.32 -0.40 16.94
C GLY A 92 -5.40 -1.72 16.17
N PHE A 93 -4.85 -2.80 16.74
CA PHE A 93 -4.90 -4.12 16.13
C PHE A 93 -6.33 -4.64 15.98
N ILE A 94 -7.16 -4.55 17.03
CA ILE A 94 -8.57 -5.02 16.99
C ILE A 94 -9.34 -4.26 15.92
N ARG A 95 -9.15 -2.94 15.78
CA ARG A 95 -9.78 -2.10 14.76
C ARG A 95 -9.42 -2.52 13.34
N GLN A 96 -8.21 -3.05 13.10
CA GLN A 96 -7.88 -3.61 11.79
C GLN A 96 -8.70 -4.88 11.48
N VAL A 97 -9.01 -5.69 12.49
CA VAL A 97 -9.76 -6.94 12.33
C VAL A 97 -11.27 -6.71 12.30
N ILE A 98 -11.90 -6.19 13.35
CA ILE A 98 -13.36 -6.03 13.39
C ILE A 98 -13.87 -4.74 12.75
N GLY A 99 -12.97 -3.78 12.52
CA GLY A 99 -13.27 -2.57 11.76
C GLY A 99 -12.99 -2.80 10.28
N TRP A 100 -11.74 -2.64 9.86
CA TRP A 100 -11.39 -2.59 8.43
C TRP A 100 -11.67 -3.91 7.69
N ARG A 101 -11.25 -5.07 8.20
CA ARG A 101 -11.48 -6.34 7.49
C ARG A 101 -12.98 -6.63 7.29
N GLU A 102 -13.78 -6.48 8.35
CA GLU A 102 -15.25 -6.66 8.26
C GLU A 102 -15.90 -5.58 7.39
N PHE A 103 -15.44 -4.33 7.46
CA PHE A 103 -15.93 -3.25 6.60
C PHE A 103 -15.68 -3.54 5.12
N MET A 104 -14.47 -4.00 4.76
CA MET A 104 -14.12 -4.39 3.39
C MET A 104 -14.97 -5.55 2.88
N TRP A 105 -15.22 -6.56 3.73
CA TRP A 105 -16.14 -7.65 3.42
C TRP A 105 -17.54 -7.14 3.05
N ASN A 106 -18.07 -6.21 3.84
CA ASN A 106 -19.38 -5.63 3.58
C ASN A 106 -19.40 -4.73 2.32
N CYS A 107 -18.36 -3.91 2.10
CA CYS A 107 -18.22 -3.11 0.89
C CYS A 107 -18.23 -3.97 -0.38
N TYR A 108 -17.48 -5.08 -0.36
CA TYR A 108 -17.43 -6.03 -1.47
C TYR A 108 -18.83 -6.54 -1.83
N TRP A 109 -19.53 -7.14 -0.87
CA TRP A 109 -20.87 -7.70 -1.13
C TRP A 109 -21.93 -6.65 -1.42
N ARG A 110 -21.72 -5.41 -0.98
CA ARG A 110 -22.66 -4.31 -1.22
C ARG A 110 -22.57 -3.74 -2.64
N TRP A 111 -21.37 -3.70 -3.23
CA TRP A 111 -21.14 -2.96 -4.47
C TRP A 111 -20.70 -3.82 -5.66
N MET A 112 -20.33 -5.07 -5.46
CA MET A 112 -19.99 -5.98 -6.56
C MET A 112 -21.25 -6.49 -7.29
N PRO A 113 -21.13 -6.80 -8.59
CA PRO A 113 -19.89 -6.88 -9.38
C PRO A 113 -19.37 -5.57 -9.96
N GLU A 114 -20.16 -4.50 -10.03
CA GLU A 114 -19.82 -3.27 -10.75
C GLU A 114 -18.64 -2.50 -10.12
N TYR A 115 -18.43 -2.65 -8.82
CA TYR A 115 -17.40 -1.92 -8.09
C TYR A 115 -15.99 -2.14 -8.62
N LYS A 116 -15.66 -3.35 -9.11
CA LYS A 116 -14.31 -3.66 -9.62
C LYS A 116 -13.94 -2.86 -10.87
N ASP A 117 -14.94 -2.37 -11.61
CA ASP A 117 -14.75 -1.68 -12.90
C ASP A 117 -14.75 -0.15 -12.75
N LEU A 118 -14.87 0.38 -11.52
CA LEU A 118 -14.85 1.82 -11.28
C LEU A 118 -13.48 2.44 -11.61
N ASN A 119 -13.51 3.63 -12.20
CA ASN A 119 -12.32 4.40 -12.58
C ASN A 119 -12.65 5.91 -12.66
N ALA A 120 -13.07 6.48 -11.54
CA ALA A 120 -13.54 7.87 -11.44
C ALA A 120 -12.49 8.91 -11.90
N LEU A 121 -11.20 8.61 -11.78
CA LEU A 121 -10.10 9.48 -12.21
C LEU A 121 -9.66 9.25 -13.66
N GLN A 122 -10.28 8.30 -14.38
CA GLN A 122 -9.95 7.93 -15.76
C GLN A 122 -8.47 7.56 -15.93
N ALA A 123 -7.91 6.83 -14.97
CA ALA A 123 -6.53 6.37 -14.99
C ALA A 123 -6.39 5.20 -15.98
N THR A 124 -5.60 5.38 -17.04
CA THR A 124 -5.50 4.42 -18.17
C THR A 124 -4.09 3.92 -18.42
N ARG A 125 -3.07 4.40 -17.69
CA ARG A 125 -1.69 3.94 -17.88
C ARG A 125 -1.59 2.45 -17.55
N PRO A 126 -0.98 1.63 -18.42
CA PRO A 126 -0.75 0.21 -18.11
C PRO A 126 0.04 0.05 -16.81
N LEU A 127 -0.06 -1.11 -16.17
CA LEU A 127 0.78 -1.45 -15.03
C LEU A 127 2.26 -1.33 -15.44
N PRO A 128 3.04 -0.45 -14.82
CA PRO A 128 4.41 -0.22 -15.23
C PRO A 128 5.28 -1.46 -15.07
N PRO A 129 6.29 -1.67 -15.95
CA PRO A 129 7.12 -2.85 -15.88
C PRO A 129 7.85 -3.06 -14.55
N LEU A 130 8.13 -2.01 -13.77
CA LEU A 130 8.82 -2.17 -12.48
C LEU A 130 8.08 -3.07 -11.48
N PHE A 131 6.76 -3.24 -11.61
CA PHE A 131 5.97 -4.07 -10.69
C PHE A 131 6.19 -5.58 -10.92
N THR A 132 6.67 -5.96 -12.11
CA THR A 132 6.79 -7.37 -12.53
C THR A 132 8.13 -7.73 -13.14
N ARG A 133 9.00 -6.76 -13.44
CA ARG A 133 10.34 -6.99 -14.00
C ARG A 133 11.41 -7.07 -12.91
N SER A 134 12.44 -7.86 -13.19
CA SER A 134 13.63 -8.01 -12.35
C SER A 134 14.61 -6.83 -12.37
N LYS A 135 14.31 -5.74 -13.09
CA LYS A 135 15.21 -4.58 -13.11
C LYS A 135 15.01 -3.81 -11.80
N PRO A 136 16.07 -3.57 -11.02
CA PRO A 136 15.96 -2.75 -9.82
C PRO A 136 15.61 -1.30 -10.22
N THR A 137 14.72 -0.68 -9.45
CA THR A 137 14.45 0.76 -9.57
C THR A 137 15.38 1.54 -8.63
N PRO A 138 15.95 2.68 -9.06
CA PRO A 138 16.64 3.62 -8.17
C PRO A 138 15.74 4.22 -7.06
N MET A 139 14.41 4.09 -7.16
CA MET A 139 13.49 4.51 -6.11
C MET A 139 13.54 3.53 -4.94
N ARG A 140 14.46 3.74 -3.98
CA ARG A 140 14.70 2.77 -2.90
C ARG A 140 13.49 2.37 -2.05
N CYS A 141 12.51 3.25 -1.85
CA CYS A 141 11.24 2.86 -1.21
C CYS A 141 10.46 1.84 -2.03
N MET A 142 10.33 2.06 -3.35
CA MET A 142 9.71 1.11 -4.27
C MET A 142 10.51 -0.18 -4.37
N GLN A 143 11.85 -0.08 -4.44
CA GLN A 143 12.73 -1.24 -4.45
C GLN A 143 12.49 -2.11 -3.22
N SER A 144 12.55 -1.53 -2.02
CA SER A 144 12.35 -2.27 -0.77
C SER A 144 10.97 -2.95 -0.72
N ALA A 145 9.89 -2.22 -1.04
CA ALA A 145 8.55 -2.78 -1.02
C ALA A 145 8.35 -3.89 -2.06
N LEU A 146 8.92 -3.75 -3.26
CA LEU A 146 8.85 -4.77 -4.31
C LEU A 146 9.71 -6.00 -3.97
N GLU A 147 10.86 -5.82 -3.34
CA GLU A 147 11.69 -6.93 -2.83
C GLU A 147 10.95 -7.70 -1.72
N HIS A 148 10.25 -7.01 -0.80
CA HIS A 148 9.42 -7.67 0.20
C HIS A 148 8.32 -8.52 -0.45
N VAL A 149 7.60 -7.97 -1.44
CA VAL A 149 6.57 -8.71 -2.20
C VAL A 149 7.18 -9.87 -2.98
N HIS A 150 8.29 -9.67 -3.67
CA HIS A 150 8.96 -10.72 -4.45
C HIS A 150 9.39 -11.88 -3.54
N ASP A 151 10.09 -11.59 -2.45
CA ASP A 151 10.72 -12.60 -1.63
C ASP A 151 9.73 -13.34 -0.72
N ARG A 152 8.66 -12.67 -0.29
CA ARG A 152 7.77 -13.16 0.78
C ARG A 152 6.30 -13.20 0.39
N ALA A 153 5.95 -12.71 -0.79
CA ALA A 153 4.56 -12.42 -1.17
C ALA A 153 3.86 -11.51 -0.15
N TYR A 154 4.61 -10.65 0.55
CA TYR A 154 4.08 -9.80 1.61
C TYR A 154 4.80 -8.46 1.67
N ALA A 155 4.01 -7.41 1.86
CA ALA A 155 4.42 -6.10 2.34
C ALA A 155 3.39 -5.68 3.39
N HIS A 156 3.79 -4.88 4.38
CA HIS A 156 2.84 -4.45 5.41
C HIS A 156 1.93 -3.30 4.91
N HIS A 157 0.88 -2.97 5.67
CA HIS A 157 -0.22 -2.12 5.17
C HIS A 157 0.26 -0.78 4.58
N ILE A 158 1.16 -0.08 5.27
CA ILE A 158 1.58 1.25 4.84
C ILE A 158 2.50 1.21 3.60
N GLU A 159 3.25 0.12 3.38
CA GLU A 159 3.96 -0.09 2.11
C GLU A 159 2.97 -0.30 0.96
N ARG A 160 1.93 -1.12 1.17
CA ARG A 160 0.88 -1.33 0.17
C ARG A 160 0.17 -0.02 -0.17
N LEU A 161 -0.19 0.77 0.84
CA LEU A 161 -0.98 1.99 0.67
C LEU A 161 -0.14 3.17 0.18
N MET A 162 0.95 3.50 0.88
CA MET A 162 1.66 4.77 0.74
C MET A 162 2.94 4.70 -0.11
N VAL A 163 3.39 3.48 -0.45
CA VAL A 163 4.47 3.27 -1.41
C VAL A 163 3.90 2.75 -2.73
N LEU A 164 3.46 1.50 -2.78
CA LEU A 164 2.99 0.85 -4.01
C LEU A 164 1.71 1.51 -4.55
N GLY A 165 0.69 1.62 -3.70
CA GLY A 165 -0.62 2.18 -4.04
C GLY A 165 -0.56 3.68 -4.35
N ASN A 166 0.09 4.46 -3.50
CA ASN A 166 0.30 5.89 -3.73
C ASN A 166 1.06 6.12 -5.05
N PHE A 167 2.12 5.36 -5.34
CA PHE A 167 2.83 5.49 -6.61
C PHE A 167 1.94 5.17 -7.81
N ALA A 168 1.18 4.07 -7.76
CA ALA A 168 0.21 3.71 -8.80
C ALA A 168 -0.84 4.81 -9.01
N LEU A 169 -1.37 5.39 -7.93
CA LEU A 169 -2.34 6.48 -7.95
C LEU A 169 -1.77 7.74 -8.61
N ILE A 170 -0.64 8.24 -8.10
CA ILE A 170 -0.05 9.51 -8.57
C ILE A 170 0.60 9.36 -9.95
N SER A 171 0.94 8.15 -10.39
CA SER A 171 1.34 7.87 -11.77
C SER A 171 0.17 7.51 -12.68
N GLY A 172 -1.09 7.49 -12.20
CA GLY A 172 -2.27 7.29 -13.04
C GLY A 172 -2.38 5.90 -13.66
N VAL A 173 -1.89 4.88 -12.95
CA VAL A 173 -1.98 3.47 -13.36
C VAL A 173 -3.45 3.02 -13.38
N ASN A 174 -3.78 2.19 -14.36
CA ASN A 174 -5.10 1.58 -14.48
C ASN A 174 -5.41 0.76 -13.21
N PRO A 175 -6.50 1.09 -12.49
CA PRO A 175 -6.78 0.49 -11.18
C PRO A 175 -7.14 -0.99 -11.28
N GLN A 176 -7.71 -1.45 -12.41
CA GLN A 176 -7.98 -2.87 -12.62
C GLN A 176 -6.68 -3.67 -12.78
N GLN A 177 -5.73 -3.19 -13.59
CA GLN A 177 -4.43 -3.86 -13.75
C GLN A 177 -3.63 -3.87 -12.44
N PHE A 178 -3.67 -2.78 -11.67
CA PHE A 178 -3.04 -2.74 -10.35
C PHE A 178 -3.72 -3.68 -9.36
N THR A 179 -5.05 -3.78 -9.39
CA THR A 179 -5.81 -4.76 -8.58
C THR A 179 -5.42 -6.19 -8.91
N THR A 180 -5.33 -6.53 -10.21
CA THR A 180 -4.89 -7.86 -10.65
C THR A 180 -3.48 -8.18 -10.17
N TRP A 181 -2.55 -7.22 -10.24
CA TRP A 181 -1.21 -7.42 -9.71
C TRP A 181 -1.21 -7.63 -8.20
N MET A 182 -1.85 -6.76 -7.42
CA MET A 182 -1.98 -6.91 -5.97
C MET A 182 -2.61 -8.26 -5.58
N TRP A 183 -3.58 -8.74 -6.35
CA TRP A 183 -4.19 -10.05 -6.10
C TRP A 183 -3.21 -11.19 -6.38
N ASN A 184 -2.48 -11.14 -7.50
CA ASN A 184 -1.55 -12.19 -7.87
C ASN A 184 -0.28 -12.23 -7.01
N SER A 185 0.09 -11.12 -6.38
CA SER A 185 1.40 -10.97 -5.73
C SER A 185 1.41 -11.14 -4.20
N PHE A 186 0.24 -11.13 -3.54
CA PHE A 186 0.17 -11.17 -2.08
C PHE A 186 -0.38 -12.48 -1.53
N ILE A 187 0.29 -13.03 -0.51
CA ILE A 187 -0.04 -14.32 0.13
C ILE A 187 -1.42 -14.32 0.81
N ASP A 188 -1.93 -13.15 1.16
CA ASP A 188 -3.21 -12.95 1.83
C ASP A 188 -4.31 -12.42 0.91
N ALA A 189 -4.07 -12.39 -0.40
CA ALA A 189 -4.99 -11.82 -1.35
C ALA A 189 -6.20 -12.73 -1.62
N ALA A 190 -7.38 -12.12 -1.59
CA ALA A 190 -8.63 -12.66 -2.11
C ALA A 190 -9.44 -11.50 -2.70
N GLU A 191 -10.33 -11.77 -3.66
CA GLU A 191 -11.11 -10.73 -4.36
C GLU A 191 -11.82 -9.79 -3.38
N TRP A 192 -12.48 -10.37 -2.38
CA TRP A 192 -13.31 -9.63 -1.42
C TRP A 192 -12.54 -8.61 -0.58
N VAL A 193 -11.25 -8.87 -0.31
CA VAL A 193 -10.42 -7.97 0.47
C VAL A 193 -9.60 -7.05 -0.42
N MET A 194 -9.14 -7.54 -1.58
CA MET A 194 -8.28 -6.76 -2.48
C MET A 194 -9.07 -5.69 -3.23
N VAL A 195 -10.22 -6.04 -3.82
CA VAL A 195 -10.96 -5.09 -4.68
C VAL A 195 -11.34 -3.82 -3.92
N PRO A 196 -11.96 -3.88 -2.71
CA PRO A 196 -12.32 -2.66 -1.98
C PRO A 196 -11.11 -1.85 -1.51
N ASN A 197 -10.04 -2.51 -1.08
CA ASN A 197 -8.81 -1.82 -0.69
C ASN A 197 -8.13 -1.12 -1.87
N VAL A 198 -8.06 -1.76 -3.03
CA VAL A 198 -7.38 -1.17 -4.19
C VAL A 198 -8.26 -0.10 -4.84
N ILE A 199 -9.48 -0.45 -5.27
CA ILE A 199 -10.36 0.48 -5.99
C ILE A 199 -10.74 1.68 -5.12
N GLY A 200 -11.16 1.43 -3.87
CA GLY A 200 -11.64 2.49 -2.99
C GLY A 200 -10.51 3.20 -2.25
N MET A 201 -9.88 2.48 -1.31
CA MET A 201 -8.93 3.10 -0.39
C MET A 201 -7.67 3.60 -1.09
N SER A 202 -7.05 2.78 -1.93
CA SER A 202 -5.75 3.08 -2.52
C SER A 202 -5.85 4.01 -3.73
N GLN A 203 -6.71 3.68 -4.70
CA GLN A 203 -6.73 4.33 -6.01
C GLN A 203 -7.79 5.43 -6.13
N PHE A 204 -8.68 5.60 -5.14
CA PHE A 204 -9.80 6.55 -5.21
C PHE A 204 -10.63 6.38 -6.50
N ALA A 205 -10.62 5.19 -7.07
CA ALA A 205 -11.26 4.87 -8.35
C ALA A 205 -12.78 4.79 -8.20
N ASP A 206 -13.28 4.65 -6.98
CA ASP A 206 -14.70 4.76 -6.63
C ASP A 206 -15.20 6.20 -6.44
N GLY A 207 -14.35 7.21 -6.63
CA GLY A 207 -14.73 8.61 -6.46
C GLY A 207 -15.01 9.02 -5.01
N GLY A 208 -14.58 8.22 -4.04
CA GLY A 208 -14.69 8.51 -2.61
C GLY A 208 -15.87 7.86 -1.91
N MET A 209 -16.44 6.79 -2.48
CA MET A 209 -17.48 5.99 -1.84
C MET A 209 -16.98 5.33 -0.54
N LEU A 210 -15.76 4.77 -0.57
CA LEU A 210 -15.14 4.11 0.57
C LEU A 210 -14.31 5.08 1.43
N ALA A 211 -13.44 5.86 0.81
CA ALA A 211 -12.54 6.79 1.49
C ALA A 211 -12.72 8.20 0.95
N THR A 212 -12.99 9.18 1.81
CA THR A 212 -13.35 10.55 1.41
C THR A 212 -12.18 11.41 0.90
N LYS A 213 -10.95 10.91 0.92
CA LYS A 213 -9.77 11.59 0.36
C LYS A 213 -8.86 10.58 -0.36
N PRO A 214 -8.17 10.98 -1.44
CA PRO A 214 -7.12 10.16 -2.02
C PRO A 214 -5.92 10.08 -1.06
N TYR A 215 -5.30 8.91 -0.93
CA TYR A 215 -4.04 8.71 -0.22
C TYR A 215 -2.82 9.06 -1.11
N ALA A 216 -2.85 10.26 -1.69
CA ALA A 216 -1.75 10.80 -2.49
C ALA A 216 -0.73 11.53 -1.59
N SER A 217 0.55 11.20 -1.71
CA SER A 217 1.63 11.87 -0.97
C SER A 217 2.94 11.94 -1.76
N GLY A 218 3.74 12.98 -1.50
CA GLY A 218 5.09 13.14 -2.06
C GLY A 218 6.20 12.53 -1.20
N GLY A 219 7.46 12.69 -1.62
CA GLY A 219 8.62 12.11 -0.93
C GLY A 219 8.81 12.58 0.51
N ALA A 220 8.25 13.73 0.90
CA ALA A 220 8.28 14.20 2.29
C ALA A 220 7.51 13.30 3.28
N TYR A 221 6.46 12.59 2.82
CA TYR A 221 5.78 11.60 3.65
C TYR A 221 6.69 10.38 3.87
N ILE A 222 7.24 9.83 2.79
CA ILE A 222 8.11 8.66 2.83
C ILE A 222 9.32 8.92 3.72
N ASP A 223 9.95 10.09 3.63
CA ASP A 223 11.09 10.45 4.48
C ASP A 223 10.75 10.56 5.97
N ARG A 224 9.53 11.01 6.31
CA ARG A 224 9.12 11.11 7.71
C ARG A 224 8.82 9.75 8.31
N MET A 225 8.30 8.83 7.50
CA MET A 225 7.81 7.52 7.95
C MET A 225 8.80 6.38 7.69
N SER A 226 9.96 6.66 7.07
CA SER A 226 10.96 5.65 6.70
C SER A 226 12.40 6.13 6.75
N ASP A 227 13.35 5.19 6.68
CA ASP A 227 14.77 5.46 6.39
C ASP A 227 15.12 5.40 4.88
N HIS A 228 14.13 5.07 4.04
CA HIS A 228 14.00 5.28 2.58
C HIS A 228 14.99 6.26 1.93
N CYS A 229 14.83 7.52 2.31
CA CYS A 229 15.42 8.64 1.59
C CYS A 229 16.91 8.85 1.90
N LYS A 230 17.45 8.24 2.96
CA LYS A 230 18.85 8.46 3.41
C LYS A 230 19.86 7.76 2.50
N GLY A 231 20.38 8.46 1.49
CA GLY A 231 21.17 7.87 0.40
C GLY A 231 20.33 7.58 -0.87
N CYS A 232 19.09 8.08 -0.89
CA CYS A 232 18.26 8.29 -2.08
C CYS A 232 19.11 8.86 -3.21
N VAL A 233 19.16 8.28 -4.41
CA VAL A 233 19.72 9.03 -5.56
C VAL A 233 18.83 10.23 -5.90
N PHE A 234 17.55 10.16 -5.52
CA PHE A 234 16.62 11.26 -5.66
C PHE A 234 16.50 12.08 -4.37
N ASP A 235 16.47 13.40 -4.52
CA ASP A 235 16.16 14.33 -3.44
C ASP A 235 14.64 14.53 -3.30
N ARG A 236 14.10 14.04 -2.18
CA ARG A 236 12.70 14.22 -1.77
C ARG A 236 12.22 15.67 -1.75
N LYS A 237 13.12 16.65 -1.60
CA LYS A 237 12.78 18.08 -1.51
C LYS A 237 12.64 18.74 -2.87
N LYS A 238 13.21 18.12 -3.92
CA LYS A 238 13.16 18.62 -5.29
C LYS A 238 11.91 18.14 -6.00
N ARG A 239 11.32 19.04 -6.80
CA ARG A 239 10.15 18.79 -7.66
C ARG A 239 10.43 19.04 -9.15
N VAL A 240 11.67 19.39 -9.48
CA VAL A 240 12.19 19.62 -10.83
C VAL A 240 13.66 19.18 -10.89
N GLY A 241 14.13 18.83 -12.09
CA GLY A 241 15.49 18.36 -12.33
C GLY A 241 15.63 16.83 -12.29
N GLU A 242 16.78 16.34 -12.77
CA GLU A 242 17.02 14.90 -12.97
C GLU A 242 17.06 14.08 -11.68
N ASP A 243 17.44 14.70 -10.56
CA ASP A 243 17.47 14.08 -9.24
C ASP A 243 16.22 14.37 -8.39
N ALA A 244 15.16 14.92 -8.98
CA ALA A 244 13.91 15.12 -8.27
C ALA A 244 13.23 13.79 -7.94
N CYS A 245 12.77 13.65 -6.69
CA CYS A 245 12.04 12.47 -6.26
C CYS A 245 10.75 12.26 -7.07
N PRO A 246 10.58 11.10 -7.74
CA PRO A 246 9.38 10.82 -8.52
C PRO A 246 8.07 10.99 -7.75
N PHE A 247 8.03 10.59 -6.47
CA PHE A 247 6.85 10.83 -5.62
C PHE A 247 6.56 12.32 -5.44
N THR A 248 7.59 13.16 -5.22
CA THR A 248 7.41 14.60 -5.02
C THR A 248 6.92 15.28 -6.29
N VAL A 249 7.49 14.93 -7.45
CA VAL A 249 7.06 15.49 -8.74
C VAL A 249 5.64 15.05 -9.07
N LEU A 250 5.38 13.73 -9.06
CA LEU A 250 4.09 13.17 -9.45
C LEU A 250 2.96 13.53 -8.47
N TYR A 251 3.26 13.80 -7.21
CA TYR A 251 2.29 14.31 -6.24
C TYR A 251 1.72 15.67 -6.67
N TRP A 252 2.58 16.61 -7.08
CA TRP A 252 2.14 17.93 -7.53
C TRP A 252 1.45 17.83 -8.87
N ASP A 253 2.00 17.06 -9.81
CA ASP A 253 1.35 16.79 -11.09
C ASP A 253 -0.06 16.17 -10.92
N PHE A 254 -0.22 15.21 -10.01
CA PHE A 254 -1.51 14.59 -9.69
C PHE A 254 -2.56 15.62 -9.23
N PHE A 255 -2.22 16.48 -8.29
CA PHE A 255 -3.17 17.51 -7.83
C PHE A 255 -3.43 18.59 -8.87
N LEU A 256 -2.44 18.93 -9.71
CA LEU A 256 -2.61 19.88 -10.80
C LEU A 256 -3.50 19.34 -11.92
N ARG A 257 -3.32 18.07 -12.33
CA ARG A 257 -4.09 17.46 -13.43
C ARG A 257 -5.52 17.10 -13.02
N HIS A 258 -5.77 16.86 -11.73
CA HIS A 258 -7.11 16.59 -11.18
C HIS A 258 -7.67 17.76 -10.36
N ALA A 259 -7.16 18.99 -10.58
CA ALA A 259 -7.50 20.16 -9.78
C ALA A 259 -9.02 20.43 -9.73
N GLU A 260 -9.72 20.30 -10.86
CA GLU A 260 -11.17 20.53 -10.94
C GLU A 260 -12.00 19.60 -10.06
N VAL A 261 -11.55 18.36 -9.91
CA VAL A 261 -12.17 17.35 -9.05
C VAL A 261 -11.83 17.64 -7.59
N PHE A 262 -10.55 17.77 -7.27
CA PHE A 262 -10.09 17.79 -5.89
C PHE A 262 -10.20 19.16 -5.20
N VAL A 263 -10.32 20.27 -5.94
CA VAL A 263 -10.55 21.59 -5.31
C VAL A 263 -11.88 21.65 -4.55
N LYS A 264 -12.85 20.80 -4.93
CA LYS A 264 -14.16 20.67 -4.28
C LYS A 264 -14.12 19.79 -3.04
N ASN A 265 -13.06 19.00 -2.85
CA ASN A 265 -12.92 18.12 -1.71
C ASN A 265 -12.24 18.85 -0.54
N PRO A 266 -12.94 19.13 0.58
CA PRO A 266 -12.40 19.93 1.68
C PRO A 266 -11.15 19.33 2.34
N ARG A 267 -10.93 18.01 2.22
CA ARG A 267 -9.77 17.32 2.80
C ARG A 267 -8.47 17.55 2.02
N VAL A 268 -8.57 17.89 0.74
CA VAL A 268 -7.41 18.07 -0.16
C VAL A 268 -7.39 19.39 -0.94
N ALA A 269 -8.44 20.22 -0.81
CA ALA A 269 -8.54 21.50 -1.50
C ALA A 269 -7.38 22.45 -1.22
N ARG A 270 -6.80 22.41 0.00
CA ARG A 270 -5.63 23.23 0.36
C ARG A 270 -4.40 22.84 -0.46
N GLN A 271 -4.18 21.54 -0.66
CA GLN A 271 -3.07 20.99 -1.44
C GLN A 271 -3.22 21.36 -2.92
N VAL A 272 -4.43 21.28 -3.46
CA VAL A 272 -4.73 21.73 -4.83
C VAL A 272 -4.41 23.21 -5.00
N ARG A 273 -4.90 24.07 -4.09
CA ARG A 273 -4.63 25.52 -4.14
C ARG A 273 -3.15 25.84 -4.00
N ALA A 274 -2.42 25.12 -3.15
CA ALA A 274 -0.97 25.25 -3.03
C ALA A 274 -0.26 24.87 -4.33
N GLY A 275 -0.70 23.78 -4.98
CA GLY A 275 -0.19 23.37 -6.29
C GLY A 275 -0.42 24.44 -7.37
N GLN A 276 -1.62 25.03 -7.42
CA GLN A 276 -1.98 26.10 -8.36
C GLN A 276 -1.18 27.39 -8.16
N GLN A 277 -0.54 27.57 -7.01
CA GLN A 277 0.29 28.74 -6.67
C GLN A 277 1.79 28.49 -6.86
N LEU A 278 2.19 27.31 -7.33
CA LEU A 278 3.59 27.01 -7.64
C LEU A 278 4.06 27.88 -8.81
N SER A 279 5.12 28.66 -8.59
CA SER A 279 5.76 29.46 -9.64
C SER A 279 6.41 28.61 -10.73
N ASP A 280 6.72 27.36 -10.42
CA ASP A 280 7.42 26.38 -11.26
C ASP A 280 6.48 25.25 -11.74
N SER A 281 5.18 25.52 -11.84
CA SER A 281 4.18 24.49 -12.16
C SER A 281 4.35 23.86 -13.55
N ASP A 282 4.85 24.62 -14.53
CA ASP A 282 5.10 24.13 -15.88
C ASP A 282 6.35 23.24 -15.93
N GLU A 283 7.43 23.59 -15.23
CA GLU A 283 8.62 22.74 -15.10
C GLU A 283 8.31 21.45 -14.33
N VAL A 284 7.46 21.51 -13.31
CA VAL A 284 6.99 20.32 -12.58
C VAL A 284 6.24 19.37 -13.52
N ARG A 285 5.33 19.88 -14.36
CA ARG A 285 4.60 19.07 -15.34
C ARG A 285 5.52 18.48 -16.41
N GLU A 286 6.51 19.23 -16.88
CA GLU A 286 7.50 18.69 -17.82
C GLU A 286 8.34 17.58 -17.18
N THR A 287 8.82 17.80 -15.96
CA THR A 287 9.56 16.78 -15.20
C THR A 287 8.69 15.53 -14.98
N ALA A 288 7.40 15.71 -14.69
CA ALA A 288 6.45 14.61 -14.56
C ALA A 288 6.31 13.81 -15.86
N ARG A 289 6.21 14.46 -17.03
CA ARG A 289 6.17 13.78 -18.33
C ARG A 289 7.41 12.92 -18.57
N VAL A 290 8.60 13.45 -18.27
CA VAL A 290 9.87 12.71 -18.40
C VAL A 290 9.90 11.49 -17.48
N ILE A 291 9.49 11.65 -16.22
CA ILE A 291 9.40 10.54 -15.25
C ILE A 291 8.42 9.47 -15.74
N LEU A 292 7.24 9.87 -16.22
CA LEU A 292 6.23 8.93 -16.73
C LEU A 292 6.69 8.22 -18.01
N ALA A 293 7.41 8.90 -18.90
CA ALA A 293 7.98 8.26 -20.09
C ALA A 293 9.03 7.19 -19.72
N ARG A 294 9.90 7.48 -18.74
CA ARG A 294 10.87 6.51 -18.20
C ARG A 294 10.20 5.35 -17.48
N LEU A 295 9.12 5.64 -16.75
CA LEU A 295 8.29 4.64 -16.10
C LEU A 295 7.72 3.65 -17.13
N ASP A 296 7.18 4.18 -18.23
CA ASP A 296 6.56 3.39 -19.30
C ASP A 296 7.61 2.57 -20.09
N SER A 297 8.83 3.08 -20.29
CA SER A 297 9.94 2.33 -20.92
C SER A 297 10.59 1.29 -19.99
N GLY A 298 10.40 1.42 -18.67
CA GLY A 298 11.01 0.57 -17.65
C GLY A 298 12.44 0.98 -17.28
N ASP A 299 12.75 2.28 -17.38
CA ASP A 299 14.05 2.90 -17.07
C ASP A 299 13.99 3.79 -15.81
N LEU A 300 12.97 3.60 -14.97
CA LEU A 300 12.76 4.29 -13.70
C LEU A 300 12.81 3.35 -12.50
#